data_AF-A0A5K0XLF0-F1
#
_entry.id   AF-A0A5K0XLF0-F1
#
_cell.length_a   1.000
_cell.length_b   1.000
_cell.length_c   1.000
_cell.angle_alpha   90.00
_cell.angle_beta   90.00
_cell.angle_gamma   90.00
#
_symmetry.space_group_name_H-M   'P 1'
#
loop_
_entity.id
_entity.type
_entity.pdbx_description
1 polymer ?
#
loop_
_entity_poly.entity_id
_entity_poly.type
_entity_poly.pdbx_seq_one_letter_code
_entity_poly.pdbx_strand_id
1 'polypeptide(L)' 'NNECPACRTHCASRRSLRDDPNYDALIAAIYPDIDKYEEE' A
#
# COMPACT_ATOMS: atom_id res chain seq x y z
N ASN A 1 -11.18 -2.89 -13.70
CA ASN A 1 -10.77 -4.30 -13.52
C ASN A 1 -10.64 -4.60 -12.05
N ASN A 2 -11.30 -5.67 -11.61
CA ASN A 2 -11.14 -6.25 -10.28
C ASN A 2 -9.89 -7.14 -10.29
N GLU A 3 -8.72 -6.55 -10.57
CA GLU A 3 -7.46 -7.27 -10.76
C GLU A 3 -6.34 -6.51 -10.07
N CYS A 4 -5.38 -7.23 -9.49
CA CYS A 4 -4.19 -6.63 -8.91
C CYS A 4 -3.35 -5.95 -10.01
N PRO A 5 -2.96 -4.67 -9.86
CA PRO A 5 -2.17 -3.98 -10.88
C PRO A 5 -0.77 -4.59 -11.08
N ALA A 6 -0.21 -5.25 -10.07
CA ALA A 6 1.13 -5.84 -10.14
C ALA A 6 1.15 -7.24 -10.79
N CYS A 7 0.19 -8.11 -10.45
CA CYS A 7 0.22 -9.52 -10.84
C CYS A 7 -1.01 -9.98 -11.65
N ARG A 8 -2.00 -9.10 -11.91
CA ARG A 8 -3.25 -9.36 -12.63
C ARG A 8 -4.15 -10.45 -12.03
N THR A 9 -3.85 -10.96 -10.84
CA THR A 9 -4.75 -11.84 -10.10
C THR A 9 -6.08 -11.14 -9.84
N HIS A 10 -7.20 -11.84 -10.06
CA HIS A 10 -8.53 -11.31 -9.82
C HIS A 10 -8.73 -10.94 -8.34
N CYS A 11 -8.91 -9.65 -8.06
CA CYS A 11 -9.20 -9.06 -6.76
C CYS A 11 -10.66 -8.59 -6.74
N ALA A 12 -11.56 -9.51 -6.38
CA ALA A 12 -13.01 -9.36 -6.55
C ALA A 12 -13.62 -8.11 -5.89
N SER A 13 -13.04 -7.61 -4.80
CA SER A 13 -13.46 -6.36 -4.17
C SER A 13 -12.35 -5.79 -3.29
N ARG A 14 -12.53 -4.56 -2.80
CA ARG A 14 -11.66 -3.97 -1.76
C ARG A 14 -11.64 -4.77 -0.46
N ARG A 15 -12.59 -5.68 -0.20
CA ARG A 15 -12.57 -6.56 0.98
C ARG A 15 -11.49 -7.65 0.91
N SER A 16 -10.97 -7.91 -0.30
CA SER A 16 -9.84 -8.82 -0.50
C SER A 16 -8.49 -8.16 -0.17
N LEU A 17 -8.46 -6.82 -0.09
CA LEU A 17 -7.31 -6.05 0.35
C LEU A 17 -7.39 -5.86 1.86
N ARG A 18 -6.24 -5.93 2.52
CA ARG A 18 -6.08 -5.62 3.95
C ARG A 18 -5.02 -4.55 4.09
N ASP A 19 -5.25 -3.62 4.99
CA ASP A 19 -4.24 -2.64 5.39
C ASP A 19 -3.11 -3.37 6.14
N ASP A 20 -1.86 -2.96 5.91
CA ASP A 20 -0.67 -3.55 6.55
C ASP A 20 0.07 -2.50 7.39
N PRO A 21 -0.37 -2.25 8.63
CA PRO A 21 0.22 -1.22 9.48
C PRO A 21 1.66 -1.55 9.90
N ASN A 22 2.10 -2.81 9.80
CA ASN A 22 3.48 -3.17 10.12
C ASN A 22 4.43 -2.73 9.01
N TYR A 23 4.01 -2.88 7.75
CA TYR A 23 4.77 -2.39 6.61
C TYR A 23 4.82 -0.86 6.63
N ASP A 24 3.71 -0.20 6.98
CA ASP A 24 3.67 1.26 7.18
C ASP A 24 4.66 1.72 8.25
N ALA A 25 4.69 1.04 9.40
CA ALA A 25 5.64 1.35 10.48
C ALA A 25 7.11 1.13 10.07
N LEU A 26 7.38 0.11 9.24
CA LEU A 26 8.72 -0.13 8.70
C LEU A 26 9.15 1.00 7.76
N ILE A 27 8.25 1.46 6.88
CA ILE A 27 8.52 2.58 5.98
C ILE A 27 8.82 3.84 6.80
N ALA A 28 8.00 4.16 7.80
CA ALA A 28 8.20 5.33 8.66
C ALA A 28 9.53 5.27 9.45
N ALA A 29 9.99 4.08 9.82
CA ALA A 29 11.27 3.90 10.51
C ALA A 29 12.48 4.11 9.58
N ILE A 30 12.36 3.74 8.30
CA ILE A 30 13.45 3.86 7.31
C ILE A 30 13.46 5.26 6.68
N TYR A 31 12.28 5.84 6.45
CA TYR A 31 12.07 7.13 5.80
C TYR A 31 11.19 8.03 6.70
N PRO A 32 11.77 8.64 7.76
CA PRO A 32 11.01 9.44 8.72
C PRO A 32 10.51 10.78 8.15
N ASP A 33 10.99 11.19 6.99
CA ASP A 33 10.60 12.41 6.28
C ASP A 33 9.81 12.14 4.99
N ILE A 34 9.29 10.91 4.81
CA ILE A 34 8.51 10.52 3.62
C ILE A 34 7.28 11.40 3.41
N ASP A 35 6.63 11.84 4.49
CA ASP A 35 5.46 12.72 4.45
C ASP A 35 5.74 14.04 3.72
N LYS A 36 7.00 14.52 3.70
CA LYS A 36 7.38 15.76 2.99
C LYS A 36 7.43 15.59 1.47
N TYR A 37 7.51 14.36 0.99
CA TYR A 37 7.62 14.02 -0.43
C TYR A 37 6.34 13.40 -0.99
N GLU A 38 5.36 13.07 -0.13
CA GLU A 38 4.02 12.63 -0.53
C GLU A 38 3.02 13.78 -0.72
N GLU A 39 3.40 15.04 -0.46
CA GLU A 39 2.63 16.23 -0.87
C GLU A 39 2.75 16.46 -2.40
N GLU A 40 1.95 15.76 -3.21
CA GLU A 40 1.72 16.06 -4.63
C GLU A 40 0.28 15.75 -5.10
#